data_AF-A0A9W4XPW6-F1
#
_entry.id   AF-A0A9W4XPW6-F1
#
_cell.length_a   1.000
_cell.length_b   1.000
_cell.length_c   1.000
_cell.angle_alpha   90.00
_cell.angle_beta   90.00
_cell.angle_gamma   90.00
#
_symmetry.space_group_name_H-M   'P 1'
#
loop_
_entity.id
_entity.type
_entity.pdbx_description
1 polymer ?
#
loop_
_entity_poly.entity_id
_entity_poly.type
_entity_poly.pdbx_seq_one_letter_code
_entity_poly.pdbx_strand_id
1 'polypeptide(L)'
;MAATIATDRPSRCFPFWQEVLACYVSNTNPEDDRGKVKCQPALEDYYECLHHKKEAARTQALQAAYRKNEAKFKRNDVPSAGEIRRLGVLDAPLEEKNLKASKWFPHKEIN
;
A
#
# COMPACT_ATOMS: atom_id res chain seq x y z
N MET A 1 -12.07 -23.53 27.00
CA MET A 1 -11.35 -22.25 27.17
C MET A 1 -10.19 -22.22 26.18
N ALA A 2 -10.43 -21.71 24.96
CA ALA A 2 -9.43 -21.59 23.90
C ALA A 2 -8.89 -20.15 23.88
N ALA A 3 -8.16 -19.78 24.93
CA ALA A 3 -7.48 -18.50 25.05
C ALA A 3 -5.97 -18.70 24.80
N THR A 4 -5.60 -19.24 23.63
CA THR A 4 -4.23 -19.71 23.39
C THR A 4 -3.69 -19.44 21.99
N ILE A 5 -3.91 -18.25 21.44
CA ILE A 5 -2.97 -17.51 20.56
C ILE A 5 -3.67 -16.20 20.25
N ALA A 6 -3.16 -15.14 20.86
CA ALA A 6 -3.62 -13.79 20.67
C ALA A 6 -2.87 -13.26 19.44
N THR A 7 -3.45 -13.44 18.24
CA THR A 7 -3.08 -12.63 17.08
C THR A 7 -3.66 -11.23 17.29
N ASP A 8 -3.11 -10.47 18.23
CA ASP A 8 -3.68 -9.21 18.78
C ASP A 8 -3.66 -8.03 17.80
N ARG A 9 -3.56 -8.31 16.50
CA ARG A 9 -3.65 -7.27 15.48
C ARG A 9 -5.13 -7.09 15.12
N PRO A 10 -5.70 -5.89 15.31
CA PRO A 10 -7.02 -5.57 14.78
C PRO A 10 -7.10 -5.93 13.30
N SER A 11 -8.28 -6.32 12.83
CA SER A 11 -8.48 -6.59 11.40
C SER A 11 -8.11 -5.34 10.58
N ARG A 12 -7.64 -5.53 9.34
CA ARG A 12 -7.10 -4.41 8.52
C ARG A 12 -8.08 -3.24 8.37
N CYS A 13 -9.39 -3.51 8.39
CA CYS A 13 -10.45 -2.52 8.22
C CYS A 13 -11.17 -2.19 9.53
N PHE A 14 -10.66 -2.63 10.69
CA PHE A 14 -11.24 -2.32 11.99
C PHE A 14 -11.30 -0.81 12.28
N PRO A 15 -10.27 0.02 11.97
CA PRO A 15 -10.36 1.46 12.18
C PRO A 15 -11.52 2.13 11.43
N PHE A 16 -11.76 1.75 10.17
CA PHE A 16 -12.91 2.26 9.40
C PHE A 16 -14.25 1.82 9.98
N TRP A 17 -14.31 0.59 10.53
CA TRP A 17 -15.51 0.14 11.22
C TRP A 17 -15.77 0.92 12.52
N GLN A 18 -14.73 1.31 13.26
CA GLN A 18 -14.87 2.16 14.44
C GLN A 18 -15.47 3.54 14.08
N GLU A 19 -15.08 4.12 12.94
CA GLU A 19 -15.65 5.38 12.45
C GLU A 19 -17.14 5.24 12.09
N VAL A 20 -17.54 4.13 11.46
CA VAL A 20 -18.97 3.84 11.20
C VAL A 20 -19.76 3.76 12.49
N LEU A 21 -19.24 3.03 13.49
CA LEU A 21 -19.87 2.91 14.80
C LEU A 21 -19.96 4.25 15.52
N ALA A 22 -18.89 5.05 15.52
CA ALA A 22 -18.87 6.38 16.13
C ALA A 22 -19.91 7.30 15.49
N CYS A 23 -20.06 7.24 14.16
CA CYS A 23 -21.08 8.01 13.45
C CYS A 23 -22.50 7.55 13.79
N TYR A 24 -22.75 6.24 13.86
CA TYR A 24 -24.06 5.71 14.24
C TYR A 24 -24.44 6.12 15.66
N VAL A 25 -23.54 5.98 16.63
CA VAL A 25 -23.80 6.38 18.03
C VAL A 25 -24.15 7.86 18.15
N SER A 26 -23.55 8.71 17.30
CA SER A 26 -23.77 10.16 17.34
C SER A 26 -25.00 10.63 16.58
N ASN A 27 -25.58 9.79 15.70
CA ASN A 27 -26.67 10.19 14.80
C ASN A 27 -27.93 9.32 14.92
N THR A 28 -27.96 8.33 15.81
CA THR A 28 -29.10 7.44 16.02
C THR A 28 -29.54 7.45 17.46
N ASN A 29 -30.79 7.11 17.69
CA ASN A 29 -31.31 6.80 19.02
C ASN A 29 -32.11 5.49 18.94
N PRO A 30 -32.48 4.85 20.07
CA PRO A 30 -33.16 3.56 20.06
C PRO A 30 -34.48 3.51 19.28
N GLU A 31 -35.13 4.66 19.08
CA GLU A 31 -36.45 4.78 18.44
C GLU A 31 -36.38 5.31 16.98
N ASP A 32 -35.25 5.90 16.58
CA ASP A 32 -35.05 6.48 15.25
C ASP A 32 -33.64 6.24 14.70
N ASP A 33 -33.60 5.40 13.66
CA ASP A 33 -32.41 5.00 12.91
C ASP A 33 -32.18 5.80 11.62
N ARG A 34 -33.07 6.75 11.28
CA ARG A 34 -32.99 7.49 10.00
C ARG A 34 -31.70 8.30 9.86
N GLY A 35 -31.09 8.68 10.98
CA GLY A 35 -29.82 9.40 11.00
C GLY A 35 -28.62 8.59 10.49
N LYS A 36 -28.73 7.25 10.36
CA LYS A 36 -27.68 6.40 9.75
C LYS A 36 -27.32 6.82 8.33
N VAL A 37 -28.24 7.45 7.60
CA VAL A 37 -28.02 7.97 6.24
C VAL A 37 -26.88 9.00 6.20
N LYS A 38 -26.69 9.78 7.29
CA LYS A 38 -25.58 10.75 7.38
C LYS A 38 -24.21 10.08 7.45
N CYS A 39 -24.17 8.81 7.87
CA CYS A 39 -22.94 8.02 8.02
C CYS A 39 -22.56 7.26 6.75
N GLN A 40 -23.24 7.52 5.64
CA GLN A 40 -22.96 6.90 4.36
C GLN A 40 -21.49 7.07 3.91
N PRO A 41 -20.83 8.24 4.08
CA PRO A 41 -19.41 8.38 3.73
C PRO A 41 -18.48 7.44 4.51
N ALA A 42 -18.64 7.35 5.84
CA ALA A 42 -17.84 6.42 6.66
C ALA A 42 -18.10 4.95 6.28
N LEU A 43 -19.36 4.63 5.93
CA LEU A 43 -19.73 3.30 5.46
C LEU A 43 -19.09 2.98 4.10
N GLU A 44 -19.03 3.95 3.19
CA GLU A 44 -18.33 3.79 1.92
C GLU A 44 -16.84 3.51 2.12
N ASP A 45 -16.17 4.20 3.04
CA ASP A 45 -14.75 4.00 3.33
C ASP A 45 -14.48 2.60 3.91
N TYR A 46 -15.37 2.11 4.77
CA TYR A 46 -15.31 0.73 5.27
C TYR A 46 -15.44 -0.31 4.14
N TYR A 47 -16.41 -0.13 3.23
CA TYR A 47 -16.58 -1.01 2.07
C TYR A 47 -15.45 -0.88 1.05
N GLU A 48 -14.87 0.31 0.92
CA GLU A 48 -13.68 0.54 0.11
C GLU A 48 -12.52 -0.28 0.66
N CYS A 49 -12.21 -0.22 1.96
CA CYS A 49 -11.15 -1.03 2.56
C CYS A 49 -11.37 -2.55 2.40
N LEU A 50 -12.61 -3.02 2.43
CA LEU A 50 -12.91 -4.44 2.28
C LEU A 50 -12.70 -4.94 0.84
N HIS A 51 -13.07 -4.13 -0.15
CA HIS A 51 -13.19 -4.58 -1.53
C HIS A 51 -12.27 -3.88 -2.53
N HIS A 52 -11.63 -2.79 -2.12
CA HIS A 52 -10.71 -1.94 -2.89
C HIS A 52 -11.22 -1.61 -4.30
N LYS A 53 -12.55 -1.45 -4.47
CA LYS A 53 -13.16 -1.25 -5.80
C LYS A 53 -12.72 0.07 -6.42
N LYS A 54 -12.70 1.14 -5.62
CA LYS A 54 -12.29 2.47 -6.07
C LYS A 54 -10.81 2.46 -6.45
N GLU A 55 -9.95 1.84 -5.64
CA GLU A 55 -8.52 1.73 -5.94
C GLU A 55 -8.23 0.84 -7.17
N ALA A 56 -8.94 -0.27 -7.34
CA ALA A 56 -8.80 -1.12 -8.53
C ALA A 56 -9.16 -0.36 -9.81
N ALA A 57 -10.29 0.37 -9.81
CA ALA A 57 -10.70 1.18 -10.95
C ALA A 57 -9.69 2.30 -11.26
N ARG A 58 -9.19 2.98 -10.23
CA ARG A 58 -8.16 4.02 -10.36
C ARG A 58 -6.86 3.46 -10.95
N THR A 59 -6.38 2.34 -10.43
CA THR A 59 -5.15 1.68 -10.90
C THR A 59 -5.28 1.26 -12.36
N GLN A 60 -6.41 0.69 -12.76
CA GLN A 60 -6.68 0.33 -14.16
C GLN A 60 -6.66 1.54 -15.08
N ALA A 61 -7.31 2.65 -14.68
CA ALA A 61 -7.30 3.89 -15.45
C ALA A 61 -5.89 4.47 -15.60
N LEU A 62 -5.10 4.48 -14.51
CA LEU A 62 -3.71 4.95 -14.53
C LEU A 62 -2.83 4.07 -15.42
N GLN A 63 -2.93 2.75 -15.32
CA GLN A 63 -2.18 1.81 -16.16
C GLN A 63 -2.56 1.93 -17.64
N ALA A 64 -3.84 2.17 -17.95
CA ALA A 64 -4.28 2.42 -19.32
C ALA A 64 -3.68 3.73 -19.87
N ALA A 65 -3.69 4.80 -19.08
CA ALA A 65 -3.08 6.07 -19.45
C ALA A 65 -1.56 5.95 -19.63
N TYR A 66 -0.89 5.22 -18.74
CA TYR A 66 0.55 4.96 -18.81
C TYR A 66 0.93 4.22 -20.09
N ARG A 67 0.27 3.09 -20.39
CA ARG A 67 0.51 2.32 -21.63
C ARG A 67 0.25 3.14 -22.89
N LYS A 68 -0.79 3.98 -22.88
CA LYS A 68 -1.08 4.91 -23.98
C LYS A 68 0.03 5.96 -24.14
N ASN A 69 0.65 6.41 -23.06
CA ASN A 69 1.77 7.33 -23.09
C ASN A 69 3.04 6.63 -23.61
N GLU A 70 3.37 5.44 -23.12
CA GLU A 70 4.52 4.65 -23.59
C GLU A 70 4.45 4.31 -25.09
N ALA A 71 3.26 4.08 -25.63
CA ALA A 71 3.08 3.87 -27.07
C ALA A 71 3.32 5.14 -27.90
N LYS A 72 3.14 6.33 -27.32
CA LYS A 72 3.31 7.63 -27.99
C LYS A 72 4.72 8.20 -27.83
N PHE A 73 5.34 7.98 -26.67
CA PHE A 73 6.65 8.45 -26.32
C PHE A 73 7.48 7.25 -25.86
N LYS A 74 8.59 6.97 -26.53
CA LYS A 74 9.56 6.01 -26.01
C LYS A 74 9.97 6.47 -24.61
N ARG A 75 9.95 5.56 -23.64
CA ARG A 75 10.48 5.83 -22.30
C ARG A 75 11.95 6.23 -22.44
N ASN A 76 12.22 7.52 -22.38
CA ASN A 76 13.59 8.04 -22.38
C ASN A 76 14.26 7.90 -21.00
N ASP A 77 13.48 7.54 -19.98
CA ASP A 77 13.90 7.33 -18.59
C ASP A 77 13.76 5.84 -18.21
N VAL A 78 14.44 4.99 -18.97
CA VAL A 78 14.67 3.60 -18.56
C VAL A 78 15.92 3.61 -17.68
N PRO A 79 15.85 3.10 -16.43
CA PRO A 79 17.02 3.05 -15.56
C PRO A 79 18.17 2.37 -16.27
N SER A 80 19.34 3.00 -16.25
CA SER A 80 20.53 2.40 -16.83
C SER A 80 20.85 1.08 -16.11
N ALA A 81 21.53 0.15 -16.79
CA ALA A 81 21.97 -1.10 -16.15
C ALA A 81 22.80 -0.83 -14.87
N GLY A 82 23.54 0.30 -14.84
CA GLY A 82 24.28 0.75 -13.65
C GLY A 82 23.38 1.19 -12.50
N GLU A 83 22.29 1.93 -12.76
CA GLU A 83 21.31 2.29 -11.74
C GLU A 83 20.62 1.07 -11.13
N ILE A 84 20.27 0.07 -11.95
CA ILE A 84 19.64 -1.16 -11.45
C ILE A 84 20.62 -1.93 -10.54
N ARG A 85 21.92 -1.99 -10.89
CA ARG A 85 22.94 -2.66 -10.07
C ARG A 85 23.20 -1.94 -8.74
N ARG A 86 23.11 -0.61 -8.71
CA ARG A 86 23.25 0.19 -7.47
C ARG A 86 22.17 -0.08 -6.43
N LEU A 87 21.01 -0.62 -6.84
CA LEU A 87 19.96 -1.04 -5.90
C LEU A 87 20.34 -2.29 -5.08
N GLY A 88 21.45 -2.96 -5.42
CA GLY A 88 21.92 -4.15 -4.69
C GLY A 88 21.09 -5.41 -4.95
N VAL A 89 20.15 -5.36 -5.89
CA VAL A 89 19.28 -6.49 -6.29
C VAL A 89 20.00 -7.48 -7.20
N LEU A 90 21.03 -7.01 -7.93
CA LEU A 90 21.88 -7.82 -8.80
C LEU A 90 23.30 -7.94 -8.23
N ASP A 91 23.92 -9.09 -8.46
CA ASP A 91 25.34 -9.28 -8.18
C ASP A 91 26.17 -8.42 -9.14
N ALA A 92 26.96 -7.55 -8.55
CA ALA A 92 27.82 -6.59 -9.24
C ALA A 92 28.96 -6.20 -8.29
N PRO A 93 30.15 -5.88 -8.83
CA PRO A 93 31.29 -5.45 -8.02
C PRO A 93 30.96 -4.18 -7.23
N LEU A 94 31.59 -4.03 -6.06
CA LEU A 94 31.36 -2.90 -5.13
C LEU A 94 31.49 -1.53 -5.81
N GLU A 95 32.41 -1.41 -6.77
CA GLU A 95 32.65 -0.19 -7.54
C GLU A 95 31.42 0.23 -8.36
N GLU A 96 30.74 -0.72 -9.02
CA GLU A 96 29.52 -0.46 -9.76
C GLU A 96 28.35 -0.08 -8.84
N LYS A 97 28.36 -0.62 -7.62
CA LYS A 97 27.41 -0.28 -6.55
C LYS A 97 27.73 1.07 -5.87
N ASN A 98 28.81 1.77 -6.26
CA ASN A 98 29.32 2.97 -5.58
C ASN A 98 29.56 2.76 -4.08
N LEU A 99 29.89 1.53 -3.69
CA LEU A 99 30.20 1.15 -2.32
C LEU A 99 31.70 0.94 -2.21
N LYS A 100 32.31 1.52 -1.18
CA LYS A 100 33.73 1.29 -0.85
C LYS A 100 33.83 0.28 0.28
N ALA A 101 34.75 -0.67 0.14
CA ALA A 101 35.05 -1.58 1.23
C ALA A 101 35.56 -0.78 2.44
N SER A 102 34.86 -0.87 3.56
CA SER A 102 35.29 -0.22 4.78
C SER A 102 36.57 -0.87 5.28
N LYS A 103 37.59 -0.07 5.63
CA LYS A 103 38.84 -0.55 6.23
C LYS A 103 38.64 -1.29 7.56
N TRP A 104 37.52 -1.03 8.23
CA TRP A 104 37.25 -1.48 9.61
C TRP A 104 36.38 -2.72 9.71
N PHE A 105 35.64 -3.09 8.66
CA PHE A 105 34.79 -4.27 8.66
C PHE A 105 35.19 -5.21 7.53
N PRO A 106 35.32 -6.53 7.81
CA PRO A 106 35.56 -7.50 6.74
C PRO A 106 34.37 -7.51 5.79
N HIS A 107 34.63 -7.24 4.51
CA HIS A 107 33.63 -7.42 3.46
C HIS A 107 33.59 -8.90 3.05
N LYS A 108 32.40 -9.47 2.94
CA LYS A 108 32.20 -10.83 2.43
C LYS A 108 31.53 -10.72 1.06
N GLU A 109 32.22 -11.20 0.02
CA GLU A 109 31.58 -11.37 -1.28
C GLU A 109 30.58 -12.51 -1.17
N ILE A 110 29.32 -12.20 -1.49
CA ILE A 110 28.24 -13.18 -1.60
C ILE A 110 28.27 -13.59 -3.06
N ASN A 111 28.62 -14.86 -3.32
CA ASN A 111 28.68 -15.46 -4.66
C ASN A 111 27.50 -16.40 -4.86
#